data_AF-A0A942GNR7-F1
#
_entry.id   AF-A0A942GNR7-F1
#
_cell.length_a   1.000
_cell.length_b   1.000
_cell.length_c   1.000
_cell.angle_alpha   90.00
_cell.angle_beta   90.00
_cell.angle_gamma   90.00
#
_symmetry.space_group_name_H-M   'P 1'
#
loop_
_entity.id
_entity.type
_entity.pdbx_description
1 polymer ?
#
loop_
_entity_poly.entity_id
_entity_poly.type
_entity_poly.pdbx_seq_one_letter_code
_entity_poly.pdbx_strand_id
1 'polypeptide(L)'
;MSIPTELRELLMQFNGDNYFLLSTSQIIETNLMLRSISAFMPLNCLLFVAGNGCGDYYGYAITGDGLKDWEIYMWEHEYDNRIFKANGLRDAIEKYYTDRL
;
A
#
# COMPACT_ATOMS: atom_id res chain seq x y z
N MET A 1 -2.05 -12.44 11.80
CA MET A 1 -1.50 -11.53 10.77
C MET A 1 -0.48 -10.64 11.45
N SER A 2 0.79 -10.70 11.05
CA SER A 2 1.85 -9.81 11.55
C SER A 2 2.15 -8.74 10.51
N ILE A 3 2.45 -7.53 10.95
CA ILE A 3 2.92 -6.45 10.07
C ILE A 3 4.38 -6.74 9.68
N PRO A 4 4.80 -6.50 8.42
CA PRO A 4 6.18 -6.68 7.99
C PRO A 4 7.15 -5.83 8.81
N THR A 5 8.28 -6.42 9.20
CA THR A 5 9.28 -5.76 10.06
C THR A 5 9.78 -4.45 9.44
N GLU A 6 10.05 -4.44 8.13
CA GLU A 6 10.50 -3.24 7.40
C GLU A 6 9.48 -2.10 7.49
N LEU A 7 8.19 -2.38 7.27
CA LEU A 7 7.14 -1.37 7.42
C LEU A 7 7.09 -0.82 8.84
N ARG A 8 7.17 -1.70 9.85
CA ARG A 8 7.15 -1.28 11.26
C ARG A 8 8.32 -0.34 11.56
N GLU A 9 9.53 -0.68 11.11
CA GLU A 9 10.73 0.12 11.36
C GLU A 9 10.66 1.48 10.68
N LEU A 10 10.17 1.55 9.43
CA LEU A 10 9.96 2.82 8.71
C LEU A 10 8.93 3.70 9.40
N LEU A 11 7.81 3.12 9.84
CA LEU A 11 6.77 3.86 10.56
C LEU A 11 7.25 4.35 11.93
N MET A 12 8.12 3.61 12.62
CA MET A 12 8.72 4.06 13.87
C MET A 12 9.72 5.20 13.68
N GLN A 13 10.42 5.25 12.55
CA GLN A 13 11.45 6.26 12.28
C GLN A 13 10.87 7.55 11.69
N PHE A 14 9.98 7.44 10.71
CA PHE A 14 9.46 8.57 9.95
C PHE A 14 7.95 8.78 10.14
N ASN A 15 7.21 7.69 10.38
CA ASN A 15 5.75 7.67 10.45
C ASN A 15 5.10 8.29 9.21
N GLY A 16 5.52 7.81 8.04
CA GLY A 16 5.16 8.38 6.73
C GLY A 16 6.18 9.40 6.26
N ASP A 17 6.09 9.79 4.99
CA ASP A 17 7.02 10.74 4.35
C ASP A 17 6.33 11.97 3.73
N ASN A 18 4.99 12.05 3.83
CA ASN A 18 4.10 13.06 3.20
C ASN A 18 4.03 13.02 1.66
N TYR A 19 4.67 12.05 1.00
CA TYR A 19 4.70 11.95 -0.46
C TYR A 19 4.20 10.60 -0.97
N PHE A 20 4.76 9.51 -0.45
CA PHE A 20 4.46 8.15 -0.87
C PHE A 20 4.04 7.26 0.30
N LEU A 21 4.91 7.09 1.30
CA LEU A 21 4.62 6.27 2.47
C LEU A 21 3.59 6.97 3.37
N LEU A 22 2.48 6.30 3.63
CA LEU A 22 1.45 6.80 4.53
C LEU A 22 1.90 6.68 5.99
N SER A 23 1.51 7.65 6.82
CA SER A 23 1.63 7.53 8.28
C SER A 23 0.74 6.42 8.84
N THR A 24 1.01 5.99 10.07
CA THR A 24 0.21 4.94 10.73
C THR A 24 -1.29 5.28 10.76
N SER A 25 -1.66 6.53 11.07
CA SER A 25 -3.05 6.97 11.09
C SER A 25 -3.66 6.95 9.68
N GLN A 26 -2.94 7.45 8.68
CA GLN A 26 -3.39 7.41 7.29
C GLN A 26 -3.57 5.98 6.79
N ILE A 27 -2.67 5.04 7.13
CA ILE A 27 -2.82 3.61 6.80
C ILE A 27 -4.15 3.08 7.33
N ILE A 28 -4.48 3.37 8.59
CA ILE A 28 -5.72 2.89 9.22
C ILE A 28 -6.94 3.52 8.52
N GLU A 29 -6.96 4.84 8.39
CA GLU A 29 -8.07 5.59 7.80
C GLU A 29 -8.32 5.21 6.34
N THR A 30 -7.26 5.15 5.52
CA THR A 30 -7.32 4.73 4.12
C THR A 30 -7.87 3.33 3.99
N ASN A 31 -7.37 2.35 4.76
CA ASN A 31 -7.86 0.97 4.64
C ASN A 31 -9.32 0.84 5.11
N LEU A 32 -9.74 1.55 6.15
CA LEU A 32 -11.13 1.55 6.60
C LEU A 32 -12.06 2.17 5.53
N MET A 33 -11.67 3.32 5.00
CA MET A 33 -12.41 4.03 3.97
C MET A 33 -12.53 3.18 2.70
N LEU A 34 -11.42 2.70 2.14
CA LEU A 34 -11.43 1.95 0.89
C LEU A 34 -12.21 0.64 0.99
N ARG A 35 -12.17 -0.05 2.14
CA ARG A 35 -12.94 -1.29 2.35
C ARG A 35 -14.45 -1.06 2.49
N SER A 36 -14.87 0.17 2.75
CA SER A 36 -16.30 0.54 2.80
C SER A 36 -16.89 0.86 1.42
N ILE A 37 -16.06 1.04 0.39
CA ILE A 37 -16.52 1.37 -0.95
C ILE A 37 -17.06 0.11 -1.63
N SER A 38 -18.32 0.15 -2.05
CA SER A 38 -18.99 -0.96 -2.75
C SER A 38 -19.01 -0.82 -4.28
N ALA A 39 -18.46 0.27 -4.81
CA ALA A 39 -18.43 0.57 -6.25
C ALA A 39 -17.36 -0.24 -7.02
N PHE A 40 -16.43 -0.86 -6.31
CA PHE A 40 -15.28 -1.59 -6.85
C PHE A 40 -15.31 -3.06 -6.39
N MET A 41 -14.48 -3.90 -7.00
CA MET A 41 -14.22 -5.21 -6.40
C MET A 41 -13.65 -5.04 -4.97
N PRO A 42 -13.86 -6.03 -4.08
CA PRO A 42 -13.43 -5.92 -2.69
C PRO A 42 -11.94 -5.60 -2.56
N LEU A 43 -11.63 -4.51 -1.84
CA LEU A 43 -10.26 -4.05 -1.59
C LEU A 43 -9.66 -4.62 -0.30
N ASN A 44 -10.38 -5.50 0.39
CA ASN A 44 -9.88 -6.19 1.58
C ASN A 44 -8.82 -7.27 1.27
N CYS A 45 -8.51 -7.51 -0.01
CA CYS A 45 -7.40 -8.33 -0.46
C CYS A 45 -6.05 -7.59 -0.46
N LEU A 46 -6.03 -6.29 -0.17
CA LEU A 46 -4.82 -5.48 -0.06
C LEU A 46 -4.74 -4.80 1.32
N LEU A 47 -3.52 -4.68 1.84
CA LEU A 47 -3.18 -3.78 2.94
C LEU A 47 -2.45 -2.57 2.35
N PHE A 48 -3.15 -1.44 2.21
CA PHE A 48 -2.58 -0.23 1.64
C PHE A 48 -1.65 0.47 2.64
N VAL A 49 -0.46 0.85 2.18
CA VAL A 49 0.61 1.43 3.01
C VAL A 49 1.24 2.67 2.38
N ALA A 50 0.97 2.91 1.10
CA ALA A 50 1.46 4.05 0.35
C ALA A 50 0.39 4.57 -0.62
N GLY A 51 0.54 5.82 -1.10
CA GLY A 51 -0.36 6.46 -2.07
C GLY A 51 0.32 7.60 -2.79
N ASN A 52 -0.14 7.94 -4.00
CA ASN A 52 0.46 9.03 -4.81
C ASN A 52 -0.28 10.38 -4.71
N GLY A 53 -1.31 10.47 -3.86
CA GLY A 53 -2.12 11.68 -3.67
C GLY A 53 -3.19 11.92 -4.75
N CYS A 54 -3.26 11.07 -5.78
CA CYS A 54 -4.22 11.19 -6.88
C CYS A 54 -5.34 10.13 -6.84
N GLY A 55 -5.40 9.32 -5.78
CA GLY A 55 -6.41 8.27 -5.61
C GLY A 55 -5.88 6.85 -5.82
N ASP A 56 -4.64 6.68 -6.28
CA ASP A 56 -4.01 5.36 -6.37
C ASP A 56 -3.30 5.02 -5.08
N TYR A 57 -3.48 3.77 -4.65
CA TYR A 57 -2.94 3.26 -3.41
C TYR A 57 -2.13 1.99 -3.64
N TYR A 58 -1.08 1.83 -2.84
CA TYR A 58 -0.09 0.77 -2.97
C TYR A 58 -0.09 -0.06 -1.71
N GLY A 59 -0.08 -1.38 -1.85
CA GLY A 59 -0.25 -2.28 -0.72
C GLY A 59 0.24 -3.70 -0.97
N TYR A 60 0.37 -4.41 0.15
CA TYR A 60 0.70 -5.83 0.16
C TYR A 60 -0.54 -6.68 -0.10
N ALA A 61 -0.37 -7.79 -0.81
CA ALA A 61 -1.43 -8.77 -0.96
C ALA A 61 -1.72 -9.49 0.37
N ILE A 62 -3.01 -9.61 0.70
CA ILE A 62 -3.52 -10.41 1.82
C ILE A 62 -4.03 -11.73 1.25
N THR A 63 -3.46 -12.82 1.72
CA THR A 63 -3.83 -14.19 1.32
C THR A 63 -4.21 -15.02 2.54
N GLY A 64 -4.68 -16.26 2.33
CA GLY A 64 -4.93 -17.21 3.42
C GLY A 64 -3.69 -17.46 4.30
N ASP A 65 -2.49 -17.32 3.74
CA ASP A 65 -1.22 -17.49 4.46
C ASP A 65 -0.74 -16.21 5.18
N GLY A 66 -1.49 -15.10 5.04
CA GLY A 66 -1.12 -13.79 5.56
C GLY A 66 -0.64 -12.82 4.47
N LEU A 67 0.16 -11.84 4.88
CA LEU A 67 0.71 -10.81 4.00
C LEU A 67 1.84 -11.38 3.14
N LYS A 68 1.81 -11.07 1.85
CA LYS A 68 2.91 -11.31 0.90
C LYS A 68 3.74 -10.03 0.86
N ASP A 69 4.70 -9.91 1.79
CA ASP A 69 5.47 -8.69 2.01
C ASP A 69 6.61 -8.46 1.02
N TRP A 70 6.87 -9.45 0.16
CA TRP A 70 7.83 -9.37 -0.95
C TRP A 70 7.25 -8.78 -2.24
N GLU A 71 5.96 -8.40 -2.28
CA GLU A 71 5.32 -7.79 -3.45
C GLU A 71 4.47 -6.57 -3.05
N ILE A 72 4.53 -5.53 -3.87
CA ILE A 72 3.67 -4.35 -3.76
C ILE A 72 2.81 -4.26 -5.02
N TYR A 73 1.50 -4.16 -4.79
CA TYR A 73 0.50 -3.93 -5.82
C TYR A 73 -0.07 -2.52 -5.71
N MET A 74 -0.31 -1.90 -6.85
CA MET A 74 -1.11 -0.68 -6.97
C MET A 74 -2.56 -1.05 -7.25
N TRP A 75 -3.48 -0.45 -6.51
CA TRP A 75 -4.86 -0.31 -6.94
C TRP A 75 -5.00 1.01 -7.70
N GLU A 76 -5.34 0.88 -8.98
CA GLU A 76 -5.61 1.97 -9.90
C GLU A 76 -7.13 2.16 -9.96
N HIS A 77 -7.59 3.34 -9.52
CA HIS A 77 -8.98 3.54 -9.14
C HIS A 77 -9.91 3.87 -10.33
N GLU A 78 -9.39 4.30 -11.48
CA GLU A 78 -10.20 4.65 -12.65
C GLU A 78 -10.78 3.40 -13.32
N TYR A 79 -10.02 2.31 -13.40
CA TYR A 79 -10.42 1.06 -14.06
C TYR A 79 -10.50 -0.14 -13.11
N ASP A 80 -10.36 0.07 -11.80
CA ASP A 80 -10.37 -0.96 -10.76
C ASP A 80 -9.32 -2.07 -10.97
N ASN A 81 -8.14 -1.69 -11.45
CA ASN A 81 -7.05 -2.63 -11.72
C ASN A 81 -6.16 -2.84 -10.49
N ARG A 82 -5.62 -4.05 -10.36
CA ARG A 82 -4.57 -4.38 -9.38
C ARG A 82 -3.30 -4.77 -10.13
N ILE A 83 -2.27 -3.94 -10.03
CA ILE A 83 -1.08 -4.02 -10.88
C ILE A 83 0.14 -4.25 -10.00
N PHE A 84 0.93 -5.27 -10.30
CA PHE A 84 2.24 -5.47 -9.65
C PHE A 84 3.18 -4.30 -9.97
N LYS A 85 3.82 -3.71 -8.95
CA LYS A 85 4.72 -2.55 -9.12
C LYS A 85 6.13 -2.81 -8.61
N ALA A 86 6.29 -3.56 -7.53
CA ALA A 86 7.61 -3.69 -6.89
C ALA A 86 7.78 -4.97 -6.07
N ASN A 87 9.04 -5.38 -5.91
CA ASN A 87 9.46 -6.47 -5.04
C ASN A 87 9.66 -5.94 -3.60
N GLY A 88 8.56 -5.74 -2.88
CA GLY A 88 8.56 -5.22 -1.51
C GLY A 88 8.60 -3.70 -1.44
N LEU A 89 8.50 -3.19 -0.21
CA LEU A 89 8.30 -1.76 0.04
C LEU A 89 9.53 -0.91 -0.29
N ARG A 90 10.73 -1.42 -0.02
CA ARG A 90 11.96 -0.72 -0.39
C ARG A 90 12.08 -0.46 -1.89
N ASP A 91 11.83 -1.48 -2.72
CA ASP A 91 11.85 -1.35 -4.19
C ASP A 91 10.77 -0.36 -4.66
N ALA A 92 9.59 -0.36 -4.02
CA ALA A 92 8.53 0.61 -4.32
C ALA A 92 8.96 2.05 -4.02
N ILE A 93 9.56 2.29 -2.84
CA ILE A 93 10.06 3.61 -2.43
C ILE A 93 11.16 4.08 -3.39
N GLU A 94 12.14 3.22 -3.71
CA GLU A 94 13.23 3.56 -4.64
C GLU A 94 12.68 3.92 -6.02
N LYS A 95 11.76 3.11 -6.56
CA LYS A 95 11.09 3.40 -7.83
C LYS A 95 10.29 4.69 -7.80
N TYR A 96 9.59 4.98 -6.71
CA TYR A 96 8.82 6.21 -6.57
C TYR A 96 9.72 7.44 -6.70
N TYR A 97 10.81 7.49 -5.92
CA TYR A 97 11.74 8.62 -5.92
C TYR A 97 12.68 8.68 -7.12
N THR A 98 12.60 7.71 -8.04
CA THR A 98 13.37 7.69 -9.29
C THR A 98 12.48 7.72 -10.54
N ASP A 99 11.18 8.03 -10.39
CA ASP A 99 10.19 8.09 -11.48
C ASP A 99 10.07 6.78 -12.29
N ARG A 100 10.19 5.64 -11.60
CA ARG A 100 10.11 4.28 -12.16
C ARG A 100 8.91 3.48 -11.64
N LEU A 101 8.08 4.07 -10.79
CA LEU A 101 6.98 3.38 -10.14
C LEU A 101 5.75 3.25 -11.04
#